data_AF-A0A2T1E7N9-F1
#
_entry.id   AF-A0A2T1E7N9-F1
#
_cell.length_a   1.000
_cell.length_b   1.000
_cell.length_c   1.000
_cell.angle_alpha   90.00
_cell.angle_beta   90.00
_cell.angle_gamma   90.00
#
_symmetry.space_group_name_H-M   'P 1'
#
loop_
_entity.id
_entity.type
_entity.pdbx_description
1 polymer ?
#
loop_
_entity_poly.entity_id
_entity_poly.type
_entity_poly.pdbx_seq_one_letter_code
_entity_poly.pdbx_strand_id
1 'polypeptide(L)'
;MSDSAERSAGSDRTHLLRKRIAQLEAEVRALRKQVQAQRKRIAQKCGYEFVSLVDSEVNCKVVVIDIVQKLVFQDEEGNVVSQTDGSLVGKIIEVRFNSVH
;
A
#
# COMPACT_ATOMS: atom_id res chain seq x y z
N MET A 1 42.23 -29.12 -15.34
CA MET A 1 41.10 -28.59 -16.15
C MET A 1 39.77 -28.57 -15.40
N SER A 2 39.71 -28.86 -14.09
CA SER A 2 38.44 -29.00 -13.34
C SER A 2 37.90 -27.69 -12.76
N ASP A 3 38.76 -26.70 -12.52
CA ASP A 3 38.42 -25.43 -11.84
C ASP A 3 37.52 -24.50 -12.69
N SER A 4 37.61 -24.59 -14.02
CA SER A 4 36.83 -23.74 -14.94
C SER A 4 35.37 -24.19 -15.10
N ALA A 5 35.10 -25.50 -14.99
CA ALA A 5 33.75 -26.07 -15.10
C ALA A 5 32.92 -25.79 -13.83
N GLU A 6 33.54 -25.86 -12.65
CA GLU A 6 32.88 -25.55 -11.38
C GLU A 6 32.55 -24.04 -11.25
N ARG A 7 33.46 -23.17 -11.71
CA ARG A 7 33.20 -21.71 -11.77
C ARG A 7 32.08 -21.35 -12.74
N SER A 8 32.01 -22.04 -13.89
CA SER A 8 30.92 -21.89 -14.87
C SER A 8 29.56 -22.30 -14.30
N ALA A 9 29.49 -23.47 -13.63
CA ALA A 9 28.27 -23.98 -13.03
C ALA A 9 27.78 -23.12 -11.85
N GLY A 10 28.71 -22.58 -11.04
CA GLY A 10 28.40 -21.61 -9.98
C GLY A 10 27.84 -20.29 -10.53
N SER A 11 28.45 -19.77 -11.61
CA SER A 11 27.99 -18.55 -12.29
C SER A 11 26.59 -18.68 -12.87
N ASP A 12 26.28 -19.80 -13.53
CA ASP A 12 24.94 -20.07 -14.09
C ASP A 12 23.88 -20.21 -13.00
N ARG A 13 24.20 -20.89 -11.89
CA ARG A 13 23.30 -21.00 -10.74
C ARG A 13 23.02 -19.63 -10.12
N THR A 14 24.04 -18.79 -9.94
CA THR A 14 23.86 -17.42 -9.43
C THR A 14 23.01 -16.58 -10.39
N HIS A 15 23.21 -16.70 -11.69
CA HIS A 15 22.42 -15.98 -12.70
C HIS A 15 20.94 -16.41 -12.68
N LEU A 16 20.66 -17.72 -12.60
CA LEU A 16 19.30 -18.26 -12.48
C LEU A 16 18.61 -17.78 -11.20
N LEU A 17 19.33 -17.76 -10.07
CA LEU A 17 18.80 -17.25 -8.80
C LEU A 17 18.48 -15.76 -8.88
N ARG A 18 19.37 -14.93 -9.45
CA ARG A 18 19.11 -13.49 -9.65
C ARG A 18 17.88 -13.25 -10.53
N LYS A 19 17.75 -14.00 -11.62
CA LYS A 19 16.57 -13.92 -12.49
C LYS A 19 15.28 -14.28 -11.74
N ARG A 20 15.31 -15.33 -10.92
CA ARG A 20 14.16 -15.72 -10.10
C ARG A 20 13.82 -14.68 -9.03
N ILE A 21 14.82 -14.09 -8.38
CA ILE A 21 14.62 -13.00 -7.40
C ILE A 21 13.95 -11.81 -8.08
N ALA A 22 14.48 -11.35 -9.21
CA ALA A 22 13.90 -10.21 -9.95
C ALA A 22 12.44 -10.47 -10.37
N GLN A 23 12.12 -11.70 -10.77
CA GLN A 23 10.75 -12.10 -11.08
C GLN A 23 9.84 -12.03 -9.84
N LEU A 24 10.27 -12.62 -8.71
CA LEU A 24 9.52 -12.58 -7.47
C LEU A 24 9.31 -11.15 -6.97
N GLU A 25 10.32 -10.28 -7.08
CA GLU A 25 10.18 -8.86 -6.75
C GLU A 25 9.15 -8.14 -7.64
N ALA A 26 9.08 -8.49 -8.92
CA ALA A 26 8.06 -7.97 -9.82
C ALA A 26 6.66 -8.45 -9.44
N GLU A 27 6.49 -9.74 -9.15
CA GLU A 27 5.23 -10.33 -8.69
C GLU A 27 4.75 -9.69 -7.37
N VAL A 28 5.64 -9.51 -6.40
CA VAL A 28 5.34 -8.84 -5.12
C VAL A 28 4.93 -7.37 -5.35
N ARG A 29 5.62 -6.64 -6.24
CA ARG A 29 5.26 -5.26 -6.59
C ARG A 29 3.87 -5.19 -7.23
N ALA A 30 3.56 -6.10 -8.15
CA ALA A 30 2.24 -6.16 -8.79
C ALA A 30 1.14 -6.47 -7.76
N LEU A 31 1.35 -7.45 -6.89
CA LEU A 31 0.40 -7.82 -5.84
C LEU A 31 0.14 -6.64 -4.89
N ARG A 32 1.17 -5.91 -4.47
CA ARG A 32 1.02 -4.71 -3.62
C ARG A 32 0.15 -3.65 -4.29
N LYS A 33 0.38 -3.35 -5.57
CA LYS A 33 -0.44 -2.40 -6.34
C LYS A 33 -1.91 -2.84 -6.40
N GLN A 34 -2.17 -4.13 -6.64
CA GLN A 34 -3.53 -4.67 -6.68
C GLN A 34 -4.22 -4.55 -5.31
N VAL A 35 -3.55 -4.93 -4.22
CA VAL A 35 -4.11 -4.83 -2.86
C VAL A 35 -4.41 -3.38 -2.49
N GLN A 36 -3.52 -2.44 -2.84
CA GLN A 36 -3.75 -1.01 -2.59
C GLN A 36 -4.97 -0.49 -3.37
N ALA A 37 -5.10 -0.86 -4.65
CA ALA A 37 -6.26 -0.49 -5.46
C ALA A 37 -7.56 -1.07 -4.89
N GLN A 38 -7.55 -2.33 -4.44
CA GLN A 38 -8.70 -2.97 -3.82
C GLN A 38 -9.10 -2.28 -2.51
N ARG A 39 -8.14 -1.97 -1.62
CA ARG A 39 -8.39 -1.22 -0.39
C ARG A 39 -9.01 0.14 -0.67
N LYS A 40 -8.47 0.87 -1.64
CA LYS A 40 -9.01 2.18 -2.06
C LYS A 40 -10.45 2.06 -2.56
N ARG A 41 -10.75 1.05 -3.38
CA ARG A 41 -12.10 0.79 -3.89
C ARG A 41 -13.08 0.47 -2.77
N ILE A 42 -12.72 -0.43 -1.85
CA ILE A 42 -13.56 -0.78 -0.69
C ILE A 42 -13.84 0.45 0.15
N ALA A 43 -12.80 1.20 0.50
CA ALA A 43 -12.94 2.36 1.36
C ALA A 43 -13.77 3.47 0.70
N GLN A 44 -13.65 3.68 -0.62
CA GLN A 44 -14.53 4.56 -1.38
C GLN A 44 -15.99 4.09 -1.33
N LYS A 45 -16.23 2.81 -1.63
CA LYS A 45 -17.59 2.23 -1.61
C LYS A 45 -18.25 2.41 -0.24
N CYS A 46 -17.58 1.99 0.84
CA CYS A 46 -18.11 2.13 2.19
C CYS A 46 -18.31 3.60 2.59
N GLY A 47 -17.42 4.50 2.18
CA GLY A 47 -17.58 5.93 2.40
C GLY A 47 -18.81 6.50 1.70
N TYR A 48 -19.03 6.16 0.43
CA TYR A 48 -20.21 6.58 -0.33
C TYR A 48 -21.51 6.00 0.25
N GLU A 49 -21.54 4.71 0.57
CA GLU A 49 -22.70 4.07 1.18
C GLU A 49 -23.05 4.73 2.51
N PHE A 50 -22.04 4.95 3.36
CA PHE A 50 -22.25 5.65 4.63
C PHE A 50 -22.79 7.06 4.40
N VAL A 51 -22.16 7.87 3.55
CA VAL A 51 -22.64 9.24 3.25
C VAL A 51 -24.07 9.20 2.74
N SER A 52 -24.43 8.29 1.84
CA SER A 52 -25.80 8.19 1.32
C SER A 52 -26.87 7.91 2.38
N LEU A 53 -26.52 7.26 3.51
CA LEU A 53 -27.43 7.02 4.63
C LEU A 53 -27.71 8.27 5.47
N VAL A 54 -26.80 9.25 5.43
CA VAL A 54 -26.87 10.48 6.25
C VAL A 54 -27.10 11.73 5.40
N ASP A 55 -26.96 11.66 4.08
CA ASP A 55 -27.16 12.77 3.13
C ASP A 55 -28.63 13.22 3.06
N SER A 56 -29.57 12.36 3.44
CA SER A 56 -30.98 12.71 3.58
C SER A 56 -31.28 13.56 4.83
N GLU A 57 -30.35 13.66 5.78
CA GLU A 57 -30.53 14.41 7.02
C GLU A 57 -29.99 15.83 6.91
N VAL A 58 -30.91 16.79 6.77
CA VAL A 58 -30.61 18.23 6.60
C VAL A 58 -29.88 18.83 7.81
N ASN A 59 -29.99 18.18 8.97
CA ASN A 59 -29.36 18.59 10.22
C ASN A 59 -28.05 17.83 10.50
N CYS A 60 -27.47 17.16 9.51
CA CYS A 60 -26.26 16.36 9.69
C CYS A 60 -25.09 16.95 8.90
N LYS A 61 -23.92 17.04 9.53
CA LYS A 61 -22.63 17.30 8.85
C LYS A 61 -21.75 16.06 8.94
N VAL A 62 -21.29 15.60 7.79
CA VAL A 62 -20.48 14.40 7.65
C VAL A 62 -19.08 14.78 7.18
N VAL A 63 -18.05 14.28 7.86
CA VAL A 63 -16.65 14.48 7.50
C VAL A 63 -16.00 13.11 7.36
N VAL A 64 -15.40 12.86 6.20
CA VAL A 64 -14.66 11.62 5.92
C VAL A 64 -13.17 11.95 5.89
N ILE A 65 -12.40 11.29 6.74
CA ILE A 65 -10.96 11.48 6.89
C ILE A 65 -10.23 10.20 6.50
N ASP A 66 -9.30 10.31 5.56
CA ASP A 66 -8.49 9.18 5.09
C ASP A 66 -7.25 9.02 5.97
N ILE A 67 -7.05 7.81 6.50
CA ILE A 67 -5.82 7.44 7.20
C ILE A 67 -4.86 6.80 6.20
N VAL A 68 -3.77 7.51 5.92
CA VAL A 68 -2.70 7.05 5.03
C VAL A 68 -1.45 6.77 5.85
N GLN A 69 -0.88 5.58 5.69
CA GLN A 69 0.39 5.21 6.31
C GLN A 69 1.52 5.27 5.28
N LYS A 70 2.62 5.91 5.67
CA LYS A 70 3.87 5.96 4.92
C LYS A 70 5.01 5.55 5.84
N LEU A 71 5.86 4.63 5.40
CA LEU A 71 7.08 4.26 6.10
C LEU A 71 8.28 4.92 5.41
N VAL A 72 9.19 5.46 6.22
CA VAL A 72 10.44 6.06 5.78
C VAL A 72 11.55 5.33 6.53
N PHE A 73 12.50 4.80 5.78
CA PHE A 73 13.68 4.13 6.31
C PHE A 73 14.86 5.09 6.19
N GLN A 74 15.49 5.39 7.32
CA GLN A 74 16.63 6.31 7.42
C GLN A 74 17.89 5.56 7.85
N ASP A 75 19.05 6.08 7.46
CA ASP A 75 20.34 5.65 8.02
C ASP A 75 20.58 6.29 9.41
N GLU A 76 21.73 6.00 10.01
CA GLU A 76 22.10 6.49 11.35
C GLU A 76 22.28 8.02 11.38
N GLU A 77 22.62 8.62 10.23
CA GLU A 77 22.76 10.05 10.02
C GLU A 77 21.43 10.76 9.71
N GLY A 78 20.33 10.00 9.54
CA GLY A 78 18.99 10.52 9.27
C GLY A 78 18.64 10.72 7.79
N ASN A 79 19.49 10.31 6.85
CA ASN A 79 19.22 10.38 5.42
C ASN A 79 18.20 9.30 5.01
N VAL A 80 17.30 9.64 4.09
CA VAL A 80 16.29 8.69 3.60
C VAL A 80 16.94 7.68 2.64
N VAL A 81 16.99 6.42 3.05
CA VAL A 81 17.51 5.30 2.26
C VAL A 81 16.41 4.66 1.41
N SER A 82 15.17 4.64 1.94
CA SER A 82 14.01 4.07 1.25
C SER A 82 12.72 4.64 1.83
N GLN A 83 11.66 4.66 1.04
CA GLN A 83 10.33 5.02 1.51
C GLN A 83 9.26 4.21 0.80
N THR A 84 8.14 3.95 1.49
CA THR A 84 6.95 3.38 0.85
C THR A 84 6.11 4.50 0.23
N ASP A 85 5.34 4.17 -0.80
CA ASP A 85 4.24 5.03 -1.21
C ASP A 85 3.17 5.08 -0.11
N GLY A 86 2.52 6.23 0.04
CA GLY A 86 1.42 6.39 0.99
C GLY A 86 0.29 5.40 0.68
N SER A 87 -0.01 4.52 1.62
CA SER A 87 -1.04 3.49 1.48
C SER A 87 -2.23 3.82 2.36
N LEU A 88 -3.44 3.83 1.79
CA LEU A 88 -4.67 3.94 2.58
C LEU A 88 -4.80 2.72 3.49
N VAL A 89 -4.84 2.96 4.80
CA VAL A 89 -4.97 1.92 5.83
C VAL A 89 -6.31 1.97 6.56
N GLY A 90 -7.03 3.09 6.49
CA GLY A 90 -8.34 3.23 7.09
C GLY A 90 -9.04 4.53 6.70
N LYS A 91 -10.29 4.67 7.15
CA LYS A 91 -11.05 5.93 7.09
C LYS A 91 -11.73 6.14 8.45
N ILE A 92 -11.79 7.40 8.89
CA ILE A 92 -12.63 7.83 10.00
C ILE A 92 -13.80 8.59 9.39
N ILE A 93 -15.01 8.27 9.83
CA ILE A 93 -16.20 9.01 9.44
C ILE A 93 -16.76 9.68 10.70
N GLU A 94 -16.71 11.00 10.73
CA GLU A 94 -17.28 11.81 11.78
C GLU A 94 -18.66 12.32 11.34
N VAL A 95 -19.66 12.11 12.19
CA VAL A 95 -21.03 12.56 11.97
C VAL A 95 -21.41 13.52 13.09
N ARG A 96 -21.78 14.74 12.72
CA ARG A 96 -22.25 15.75 13.67
C ARG A 96 -23.71 16.08 13.37
N PHE A 97 -24.56 15.82 14.35
CA PHE A 97 -25.96 16.24 14.29
C PHE A 97 -26.07 17.65 14.87
N ASN A 98 -26.66 18.56 14.11
CA ASN A 98 -27.09 19.85 14.61
C ASN A 98 -28.26 19.63 15.58
N SER A 99 -28.27 20.41 16.67
CA SER A 99 -29.36 20.34 17.64
C SER A 99 -30.68 20.70 16.96
N VAL A 100 -31.67 19.82 17.08
CA VAL A 100 -33.06 20.11 16.70
C VAL A 100 -33.64 20.93 17.85
N HIS A 101 -33.87 22.22 17.61
CA HIS A 101 -34.69 23.08 18.44
C HIS A 101 -36.09 23.15 17.85
#